data_AF-A0A2E5J4L3-F1
#
_entry.id   AF-A0A2E5J4L3-F1
#
_cell.length_a   1.000
_cell.length_b   1.000
_cell.length_c   1.000
_cell.angle_alpha   90.00
_cell.angle_beta   90.00
_cell.angle_gamma   90.00
#
_symmetry.space_group_name_H-M   'P 1'
#
loop_
_entity.id
_entity.type
_entity.pdbx_description
1 polymer ?
#
loop_
_entity_poly.entity_id
_entity_poly.type
_entity_poly.pdbx_seq_one_letter_code
_entity_poly.pdbx_strand_id
1 'polypeptide(L)'
;MKLMVINGPNLNLLGKRDKSIYGEMTLAQIEAKILEKAKDSSTDVIFFQSNHEGHIVDYIQENANECSGIIINPGALTHYGLSIRDALADAKLPTVEIHLSNRYAREEFRHESVIAPICNGQIGGLGWHGYILALEYLVDLVGSVN
;
A
#
# COMPACT_ATOMS: atom_id res chain seq x y z
N MET A 1 18.23 -1.36 -1.69
CA MET A 1 17.09 -0.45 -1.41
C MET A 1 16.03 -1.25 -0.68
N LYS A 2 15.32 -0.67 0.31
CA LYS A 2 14.27 -1.37 1.06
C LYS A 2 12.96 -0.62 0.92
N LEU A 3 11.88 -1.32 0.54
CA LEU A 3 10.53 -0.77 0.45
C LEU A 3 9.62 -1.47 1.46
N MET A 4 8.63 -0.73 1.95
CA MET A 4 7.65 -1.22 2.89
C MET A 4 6.28 -1.32 2.22
N VAL A 5 5.60 -2.45 2.39
CA VAL A 5 4.24 -2.68 1.90
C VAL A 5 3.30 -2.83 3.09
N ILE A 6 2.35 -1.89 3.23
CA ILE A 6 1.40 -1.83 4.33
C ILE A 6 -0.01 -2.15 3.84
N ASN A 7 -0.68 -3.05 4.54
CA ASN A 7 -2.03 -3.48 4.25
C ASN A 7 -2.95 -3.21 5.45
N GLY A 8 -3.94 -2.33 5.24
CA GLY A 8 -4.91 -1.95 6.25
C GLY A 8 -5.99 -2.99 6.53
N PRO A 9 -7.08 -2.58 7.18
CA PRO A 9 -8.07 -3.49 7.72
C PRO A 9 -8.75 -4.36 6.66
N ASN A 10 -9.03 -5.60 7.04
CA ASN A 10 -9.72 -6.64 6.29
C ASN A 10 -8.97 -7.20 5.07
N LEU A 11 -7.74 -6.76 4.79
CA LEU A 11 -6.95 -7.34 3.68
C LEU A 11 -6.40 -8.73 4.03
N ASN A 12 -6.28 -9.08 5.31
CA ASN A 12 -6.03 -10.45 5.75
C ASN A 12 -7.10 -11.45 5.31
N LEU A 13 -8.30 -10.99 4.93
CA LEU A 13 -9.41 -11.83 4.48
C LEU A 13 -9.44 -12.02 2.95
N LEU A 14 -8.47 -11.47 2.19
CA LEU A 14 -8.37 -11.71 0.76
C LEU A 14 -8.33 -13.22 0.44
N GLY A 15 -9.00 -13.60 -0.65
CA GLY A 15 -9.26 -15.00 -1.01
C GLY A 15 -10.44 -15.66 -0.27
N LYS A 16 -10.97 -15.06 0.79
CA LYS A 16 -12.19 -15.51 1.52
C LYS A 16 -13.40 -14.59 1.34
N ARG A 17 -13.19 -13.36 0.84
CA ARG A 17 -14.25 -12.37 0.57
C ARG A 17 -14.92 -12.63 -0.78
N ASP A 18 -15.95 -11.85 -1.09
CA ASP A 18 -16.61 -11.88 -2.40
C ASP A 18 -15.58 -11.69 -3.52
N LYS A 19 -15.31 -12.80 -4.22
CA LYS A 19 -14.30 -12.90 -5.26
C LYS A 19 -14.59 -11.99 -6.45
N SER A 20 -15.86 -11.66 -6.69
CA SER A 20 -16.27 -10.80 -7.81
C SER A 20 -15.73 -9.37 -7.70
N ILE A 21 -15.46 -8.90 -6.46
CA ILE A 21 -15.01 -7.53 -6.19
C ILE A 21 -13.50 -7.49 -5.91
N TYR A 22 -12.97 -8.47 -5.17
CA TYR A 22 -11.61 -8.42 -4.61
C TYR A 22 -10.62 -9.39 -5.29
N GLY A 23 -11.10 -10.20 -6.24
CA GLY A 23 -10.30 -11.22 -6.91
C GLY A 23 -10.11 -12.48 -6.08
N GLU A 24 -9.42 -13.47 -6.67
CA GLU A 24 -9.22 -14.78 -6.06
C GLU A 24 -7.94 -14.89 -5.22
N MET A 25 -7.02 -13.94 -5.35
CA MET A 25 -5.72 -14.01 -4.69
C MET A 25 -5.81 -13.75 -3.19
N THR A 26 -5.07 -14.52 -2.42
CA THR A 26 -4.80 -14.25 -1.00
C THR A 26 -3.73 -13.18 -0.86
N LEU A 27 -3.66 -12.53 0.32
CA LEU A 27 -2.61 -11.55 0.58
C LEU A 27 -1.20 -12.15 0.43
N ALA A 28 -0.98 -13.36 0.97
CA ALA A 28 0.30 -14.06 0.84
C ALA A 28 0.70 -14.34 -0.63
N GLN A 29 -0.27 -14.60 -1.52
CA GLN A 29 0.02 -14.76 -2.95
C GLN A 29 0.42 -13.44 -3.61
N ILE A 30 -0.17 -12.33 -3.18
CA ILE A 30 0.20 -10.99 -3.65
C ILE A 30 1.61 -10.64 -3.17
N GLU A 31 1.93 -10.90 -1.90
CA GLU A 31 3.28 -10.71 -1.33
C GLU A 31 4.34 -11.51 -2.10
N ALA A 32 4.04 -12.77 -2.43
CA ALA A 32 4.93 -13.59 -3.25
C ALA A 32 5.18 -13.00 -4.64
N LYS A 33 4.16 -12.41 -5.28
CA LYS A 33 4.31 -11.74 -6.59
C LYS A 33 5.14 -10.46 -6.49
N ILE A 34 4.97 -9.69 -5.42
CA ILE A 34 5.78 -8.49 -5.15
C ILE A 34 7.24 -8.88 -4.96
N LEU A 35 7.53 -9.90 -4.14
CA LEU A 35 8.88 -10.41 -3.92
C LEU A 35 9.51 -10.97 -5.19
N GLU A 36 8.74 -11.68 -6.03
CA GLU A 36 9.20 -12.16 -7.33
C GLU A 36 9.66 -10.99 -8.20
N LYS A 37 8.84 -9.94 -8.29
CA LYS A 37 9.17 -8.75 -9.08
C LYS A 37 10.33 -7.94 -8.51
N ALA A 38 10.42 -7.80 -7.20
CA ALA A 38 11.46 -7.00 -6.54
C ALA A 38 12.89 -7.53 -6.78
N LYS A 39 13.03 -8.81 -7.17
CA LYS A 39 14.32 -9.39 -7.59
C LYS A 39 14.91 -8.70 -8.81
N ASP A 40 14.08 -8.22 -9.73
CA ASP A 40 14.52 -7.56 -10.96
C ASP A 40 15.38 -6.32 -10.67
N SER A 41 15.16 -5.68 -9.51
CA SER A 41 15.83 -4.45 -9.09
C SER A 41 16.65 -4.61 -7.80
N SER A 42 16.89 -5.83 -7.32
CA SER A 42 17.59 -6.09 -6.04
C SER A 42 17.01 -5.28 -4.87
N THR A 43 15.68 -5.19 -4.82
CA THR A 43 14.94 -4.44 -3.80
C THR A 43 14.46 -5.37 -2.70
N ASP A 44 14.79 -5.05 -1.45
CA ASP A 44 14.22 -5.72 -0.28
C ASP A 44 12.81 -5.18 -0.04
N VAL A 45 11.86 -6.07 0.27
CA VAL A 45 10.48 -5.67 0.57
C VAL A 45 10.07 -6.28 1.91
N ILE A 46 9.62 -5.41 2.83
CA ILE A 46 9.01 -5.83 4.09
C ILE A 46 7.50 -5.63 4.03
N PHE A 47 6.75 -6.54 4.63
CA PHE A 47 5.30 -6.55 4.58
C PHE A 47 4.71 -6.42 5.98
N PHE A 48 3.65 -5.63 6.07
CA PHE A 48 2.87 -5.50 7.29
C PHE A 48 1.38 -5.43 6.98
N GLN A 49 0.59 -6.11 7.80
CA GLN A 49 -0.87 -6.04 7.74
C GLN A 49 -1.42 -5.86 9.14
N SER A 50 -2.37 -4.95 9.30
CA SER A 50 -3.10 -4.80 10.56
C SER A 50 -4.54 -4.35 10.35
N ASN A 51 -5.41 -4.79 11.25
CA ASN A 51 -6.77 -4.29 11.40
C ASN A 51 -6.88 -3.10 12.37
N HIS A 52 -5.77 -2.74 13.02
CA HIS A 52 -5.69 -1.68 14.02
C HIS A 52 -4.88 -0.51 13.46
N GLU A 53 -5.50 0.67 13.43
CA GLU A 53 -4.87 1.89 12.91
C GLU A 53 -3.58 2.24 13.67
N GLY A 54 -3.60 2.19 15.01
CA GLY A 54 -2.42 2.47 15.83
C GLY A 54 -1.23 1.58 15.49
N HIS A 55 -1.43 0.29 15.25
CA HIS A 55 -0.33 -0.60 14.87
C HIS A 55 0.28 -0.24 13.50
N ILE A 56 -0.51 0.33 12.59
CA ILE A 56 0.02 0.80 11.29
C ILE A 56 0.87 2.05 11.51
N VAL A 57 0.40 2.97 12.36
CA VAL A 57 1.16 4.17 12.76
C VAL A 57 2.49 3.77 13.41
N ASP A 58 2.44 2.90 14.42
CA ASP A 58 3.62 2.41 15.13
C ASP A 58 4.61 1.76 14.15
N TYR A 59 4.12 0.88 13.26
CA TYR A 59 4.96 0.21 12.28
C TYR A 59 5.64 1.19 11.31
N ILE A 60 4.94 2.24 10.85
CA ILE A 60 5.53 3.29 10.01
C ILE A 60 6.67 3.99 10.77
N GLN A 61 6.40 4.42 12.01
CA GLN A 61 7.37 5.15 12.83
C GLN A 61 8.62 4.33 13.15
N GLU A 62 8.44 3.04 13.44
CA GLU A 62 9.53 2.11 13.76
C GLU A 62 10.43 1.81 12.55
N ASN A 63 9.88 1.75 11.35
CA ASN A 63 10.58 1.23 10.16
C ASN A 63 10.98 2.29 9.14
N ALA A 64 10.46 3.52 9.22
CA ALA A 64 10.70 4.57 8.22
C ALA A 64 12.19 4.85 7.99
N ASN A 65 12.99 4.90 9.05
CA ASN A 65 14.43 5.21 8.94
C ASN A 65 15.25 4.15 8.17
N GLU A 66 14.72 2.94 8.02
CA GLU A 66 15.38 1.84 7.29
C GLU A 66 14.81 1.62 5.88
N CYS A 67 13.77 2.37 5.51
CA CYS A 67 13.07 2.21 4.25
C CYS A 67 13.31 3.41 3.34
N SER A 68 13.12 3.20 2.04
CA SER A 68 13.29 4.21 1.00
C SER A 68 11.97 4.59 0.33
N GLY A 69 10.88 3.89 0.64
CA GLY A 69 9.55 4.17 0.08
C GLY A 69 8.47 3.25 0.66
N ILE A 70 7.21 3.65 0.48
CA ILE A 70 6.03 3.00 1.06
C ILE A 70 4.99 2.71 -0.03
N ILE A 71 4.55 1.46 -0.13
CA ILE A 71 3.32 1.09 -0.84
C ILE A 71 2.27 0.83 0.23
N ILE A 72 1.14 1.54 0.19
CA ILE A 72 0.08 1.35 1.18
C ILE A 72 -1.26 1.06 0.51
N ASN A 73 -1.91 0.00 0.96
CA ASN A 73 -3.34 -0.21 0.75
C ASN A 73 -4.06 0.03 2.09
N PRO A 74 -4.61 1.22 2.34
CA PRO A 74 -5.17 1.55 3.65
C PRO A 74 -6.49 0.79 3.97
N GLY A 75 -7.05 0.07 3.00
CA GLY A 75 -8.39 -0.48 3.11
C GLY A 75 -9.40 0.63 3.42
N ALA A 76 -10.26 0.42 4.42
CA ALA A 76 -11.26 1.42 4.81
C ALA A 76 -10.65 2.69 5.44
N LEU A 77 -9.41 2.62 5.95
CA LEU A 77 -8.77 3.76 6.62
C LEU A 77 -8.36 4.86 5.64
N THR A 78 -8.41 4.62 4.32
CA THR A 78 -8.18 5.70 3.35
C THR A 78 -9.17 6.85 3.53
N HIS A 79 -10.38 6.58 4.03
CA HIS A 79 -11.44 7.58 4.18
C HIS A 79 -11.41 8.31 5.54
N TYR A 80 -10.76 7.73 6.55
CA TYR A 80 -10.91 8.18 7.94
C TYR A 80 -9.60 8.22 8.74
N GLY A 81 -8.55 7.55 8.26
CA GLY A 81 -7.30 7.32 8.98
C GLY A 81 -6.36 8.51 8.95
N LEU A 82 -6.76 9.61 9.58
CA LEU A 82 -5.94 10.82 9.68
C LEU A 82 -4.64 10.57 10.44
N SER A 83 -4.62 9.66 11.42
CA SER A 83 -3.38 9.34 12.13
C SER A 83 -2.36 8.62 11.23
N ILE A 84 -2.83 7.75 10.32
CA ILE A 84 -1.96 7.14 9.29
C ILE A 84 -1.47 8.19 8.29
N ARG A 85 -2.35 9.09 7.84
CA ARG A 85 -1.97 10.19 6.95
C ARG A 85 -0.81 11.00 7.54
N ASP A 86 -0.92 11.38 8.80
CA ASP A 86 0.09 12.20 9.47
C ASP A 86 1.38 11.40 9.69
N ALA A 87 1.30 10.11 10.06
CA ALA A 87 2.46 9.24 10.16
C ALA A 87 3.21 9.07 8.82
N LEU A 88 2.49 8.95 7.70
CA LEU A 88 3.07 8.89 6.36
C LEU A 88 3.76 10.21 5.98
N ALA A 89 3.15 11.34 6.31
CA ALA A 89 3.73 12.66 6.07
C ALA A 89 5.04 12.85 6.88
N ASP A 90 5.04 12.44 8.15
CA ASP A 90 6.20 12.54 9.04
C ASP A 90 7.33 11.58 8.64
N ALA A 91 7.02 10.44 8.03
CA ALA A 91 8.01 9.50 7.52
C ALA A 91 8.90 10.10 6.41
N LYS A 92 8.41 11.11 5.69
CA LYS A 92 9.12 11.78 4.58
C LYS A 92 9.63 10.82 3.50
N LEU A 93 8.95 9.68 3.34
CA LEU A 93 9.27 8.69 2.32
C LEU A 93 8.32 8.82 1.12
N PRO A 94 8.83 8.62 -0.11
CA PRO A 94 7.97 8.46 -1.27
C PRO A 94 6.92 7.38 -1.04
N THR A 95 5.65 7.71 -1.27
CA THR A 95 4.51 6.86 -0.92
C THR A 95 3.56 6.71 -2.10
N VAL A 96 3.15 5.49 -2.41
CA VAL A 96 2.08 5.20 -3.37
C VAL A 96 0.92 4.53 -2.64
N GLU A 97 -0.26 5.15 -2.74
CA GLU A 97 -1.50 4.55 -2.27
C GLU A 97 -2.07 3.62 -3.33
N ILE A 98 -2.52 2.43 -2.95
CA ILE A 98 -3.16 1.49 -3.86
C ILE A 98 -4.52 1.00 -3.32
N HIS A 99 -5.43 0.72 -4.25
CA HIS A 99 -6.70 0.05 -3.99
C HIS A 99 -6.91 -1.07 -5.01
N LEU A 100 -7.18 -2.29 -4.51
CA LEU A 100 -7.50 -3.43 -5.37
C LEU A 100 -8.72 -3.16 -6.26
N SER A 101 -9.80 -2.63 -5.68
CA SER A 101 -11.05 -2.32 -6.37
C SER A 101 -11.10 -0.88 -6.88
N ASN A 102 -11.92 -0.62 -7.90
CA ASN A 102 -12.22 0.75 -8.31
C ASN A 102 -13.14 1.42 -7.27
N ARG A 103 -12.57 2.27 -6.42
CA ARG A 103 -13.30 3.00 -5.37
C ARG A 103 -14.33 4.00 -5.91
N TYR A 104 -14.13 4.56 -7.10
CA TYR A 104 -15.03 5.52 -7.73
C TYR A 104 -16.28 4.85 -8.34
N ALA A 105 -16.25 3.53 -8.56
CA ALA A 105 -17.41 2.74 -8.96
C ALA A 105 -18.26 2.28 -7.77
N ARG A 106 -17.97 2.78 -6.57
CA ARG A 106 -18.61 2.40 -5.30
C ARG A 106 -19.31 3.60 -4.65
N GLU A 107 -19.77 3.41 -3.42
CA GLU A 107 -20.50 4.42 -2.65
C GLU A 107 -19.72 5.74 -2.54
N GLU A 108 -20.43 6.87 -2.54
CA GLU A 108 -19.85 8.23 -2.57
C GLU A 108 -18.84 8.48 -1.45
N PHE A 109 -19.09 7.96 -0.24
CA PHE A 109 -18.15 8.09 0.88
C PHE A 109 -16.79 7.44 0.61
N ARG A 110 -16.66 6.62 -0.44
CA ARG A 110 -15.40 6.00 -0.84
C ARG A 110 -14.59 6.81 -1.84
N HIS A 111 -15.15 7.89 -2.37
CA HIS A 111 -14.50 8.72 -3.40
C HIS A 111 -13.44 9.65 -2.81
N GLU A 112 -13.58 9.99 -1.53
CA GLU A 112 -12.63 10.84 -0.80
C GLU A 112 -11.59 10.02 -0.04
N SER A 113 -10.32 10.41 -0.18
CA SER A 113 -9.19 9.82 0.53
C SER A 113 -8.46 10.91 1.29
N VAL A 114 -8.23 10.68 2.57
CA VAL A 114 -7.40 11.56 3.40
C VAL A 114 -5.90 11.30 3.16
N ILE A 115 -5.55 10.16 2.56
CA ILE A 115 -4.17 9.70 2.35
C ILE A 115 -3.65 10.11 0.97
N ALA A 116 -4.43 9.95 -0.10
CA ALA A 116 -4.03 10.25 -1.47
C ALA A 116 -3.37 11.63 -1.65
N PRO A 117 -3.85 12.73 -1.02
CA PRO A 117 -3.27 14.05 -1.21
C PRO A 117 -1.81 14.19 -0.77
N ILE A 118 -1.30 13.31 0.09
CA ILE A 118 0.10 13.33 0.54
C ILE A 118 0.98 12.28 -0.17
N CYS A 119 0.40 11.44 -1.03
CA CYS A 119 1.13 10.41 -1.76
C CYS A 119 1.71 10.95 -3.09
N ASN A 120 2.76 10.31 -3.58
CA ASN A 120 3.32 10.56 -4.92
C ASN A 120 2.39 10.07 -6.03
N GLY A 121 1.54 9.08 -5.73
CA GLY A 121 0.55 8.58 -6.67
C GLY A 121 -0.51 7.72 -5.98
N GLN A 122 -1.64 7.55 -6.67
CA GLN A 122 -2.71 6.64 -6.27
C GLN A 122 -3.04 5.70 -7.43
N ILE A 123 -3.12 4.39 -7.16
CA ILE A 123 -3.49 3.36 -8.15
C ILE A 123 -4.74 2.62 -7.66
N GLY A 124 -5.85 2.70 -8.39
CA GLY A 124 -7.11 2.07 -7.99
C GLY A 124 -7.73 1.21 -9.08
N GLY A 125 -8.27 0.05 -8.71
CA GLY A 125 -9.12 -0.77 -9.59
C GLY A 125 -8.41 -1.73 -10.52
N LEU A 126 -7.11 -1.94 -10.34
CA LEU A 126 -6.30 -2.86 -11.16
C LEU A 126 -5.99 -4.19 -10.44
N GLY A 127 -6.69 -4.48 -9.34
CA GLY A 127 -6.42 -5.65 -8.52
C GLY A 127 -4.97 -5.67 -8.01
N TRP A 128 -4.39 -6.87 -7.92
CA TRP A 128 -3.04 -7.06 -7.38
C TRP A 128 -1.95 -6.41 -8.25
N HIS A 129 -2.21 -6.19 -9.55
CA HIS A 129 -1.26 -5.51 -10.44
C HIS A 129 -0.93 -4.09 -9.96
N GLY A 130 -1.84 -3.44 -9.22
CA GLY A 130 -1.57 -2.13 -8.64
C GLY A 130 -0.36 -2.12 -7.70
N TYR A 131 -0.12 -3.21 -6.95
CA TYR A 131 1.09 -3.33 -6.12
C TYR A 131 2.37 -3.41 -6.96
N ILE A 132 2.31 -4.11 -8.10
CA ILE A 132 3.46 -4.26 -9.00
C ILE A 132 3.82 -2.92 -9.64
N LEU A 133 2.81 -2.19 -10.13
CA LEU A 133 3.00 -0.86 -10.70
C LEU A 133 3.54 0.13 -9.66
N ALA A 134 3.04 0.07 -8.42
CA ALA A 134 3.55 0.90 -7.32
C ALA A 134 5.02 0.57 -6.99
N LEU A 135 5.38 -0.72 -6.98
CA LEU A 135 6.76 -1.17 -6.77
C LEU A 135 7.68 -0.63 -7.87
N GLU A 136 7.33 -0.84 -9.14
CA GLU A 136 8.11 -0.35 -10.28
C GLU A 136 8.31 1.17 -10.22
N TYR A 137 7.22 1.92 -9.99
CA TYR A 137 7.29 3.37 -9.87
C TYR A 137 8.21 3.83 -8.73
N LEU A 138 8.11 3.23 -7.54
CA LEU A 138 8.96 3.60 -6.40
C LEU A 138 10.43 3.22 -6.63
N VAL A 139 10.68 2.07 -7.26
CA VAL A 139 12.04 1.65 -7.63
C VAL A 139 12.68 2.69 -8.53
N ASP A 140 11.98 3.12 -9.57
CA ASP A 140 12.47 4.13 -10.51
C ASP A 140 12.64 5.49 -9.84
N LEU A 141 11.66 5.93 -9.06
CA LEU A 141 11.67 7.22 -8.37
C LEU A 141 12.84 7.32 -7.39
N VAL A 142 13.05 6.31 -6.54
CA VAL A 142 14.12 6.30 -5.54
C VAL A 142 15.48 6.07 -6.19
N GLY A 143 15.55 5.22 -7.21
CA GLY A 143 16.77 4.98 -7.98
C GLY A 143 17.27 6.23 -8.72
N SER A 144 16.37 7.12 -9.13
CA SER A 144 16.70 8.39 -9.81
C SER A 144 17.17 9.50 -8.88
N VAL A 145 17.04 9.33 -7.55
CA VAL A 145 17.37 10.33 -6.53
C VAL A 145 18.78 10.09 -5.92
N ASN A 146 19.46 9.03 -6.33
CA ASN A 146 20.86 8.73 -5.95
C ASN A 146 21.86 9.05 -7.08
#